data_AF-A0A819FK38-F1
#
_entry.id   AF-A0A819FK38-F1
#
_cell.length_a   1.000
_cell.length_b   1.000
_cell.length_c   1.000
_cell.angle_alpha   90.00
_cell.angle_beta   90.00
_cell.angle_gamma   90.00
#
_symmetry.space_group_name_H-M   'P 1'
#
loop_
_entity.id
_entity.type
_entity.pdbx_description
1 polymer ?
#
loop_
_entity_poly.entity_id
_entity_poly.type
_entity_poly.pdbx_seq_one_letter_code
_entity_poly.pdbx_strand_id
1 'polypeptide(L)'
;MGIGCLKEGHVYVTDMDSIEKSNLNRQFLFRSWDIGKMKSTTAAEAVKAMNPNMHVRSYVDAVSLETEHIYDDHFFDRLDGVVNALDNVNARQYIDRRCVYYQKSFIDSGKLGTKASVQVVVPFLTESYSSTNDPPDPSVPICTLRNFPHLVEHTVEWARDNFASLFTIPPQQADEFMRNPKEFAEQTAKNHSEYDKTEIIENVKRILGEEHPNSFTDCIKWSRNLFEQQFHNTIAQLLYNFPRDHITSKGERFWSGNKRCP
;
A
#
# COMPACT_ATOMS: atom_id res chain seq x y z
N MET A 1 8.64 -33.59 6.24
CA MET A 1 10.01 -33.03 6.17
C MET A 1 10.69 -32.96 7.53
N GLY A 2 9.97 -32.62 8.62
CA GLY A 2 10.56 -32.65 9.97
C GLY A 2 11.53 -31.50 10.27
N ILE A 3 11.39 -30.38 9.55
CA ILE A 3 12.20 -29.17 9.76
C ILE A 3 11.96 -28.64 11.17
N GLY A 4 13.04 -28.23 11.85
CA GLY A 4 12.97 -27.68 13.21
C GLY A 4 12.55 -28.68 14.30
N CYS A 5 12.62 -29.99 14.04
CA CYS A 5 12.26 -31.02 15.03
C CYS A 5 13.46 -31.61 15.79
N LEU A 6 14.69 -31.29 15.36
CA LEU A 6 15.91 -31.71 16.05
C LEU A 6 16.16 -30.80 17.26
N LYS A 7 17.00 -31.26 18.19
CA LYS A 7 17.29 -30.57 19.46
C LYS A 7 17.70 -29.10 19.28
N GLU A 8 18.55 -28.82 18.30
CA GLU A 8 19.02 -27.46 17.97
C GLU A 8 18.24 -26.83 16.79
N GLY A 9 17.30 -27.58 16.20
CA GLY A 9 16.52 -27.11 15.05
C GLY A 9 15.38 -26.20 15.51
N HIS A 10 15.20 -25.08 14.81
CA HIS A 10 14.12 -24.12 15.08
C HIS A 10 13.52 -23.57 13.78
N VAL A 11 12.22 -23.28 13.82
CA VAL A 11 11.52 -22.48 12.81
C VAL A 11 11.07 -21.17 13.43
N TYR A 12 11.47 -20.07 12.82
CA TYR A 12 11.01 -18.74 13.19
C TYR A 12 10.00 -18.27 12.15
N VAL A 13 8.82 -17.85 12.60
CA VAL A 13 7.76 -17.31 11.74
C VAL A 13 7.42 -15.90 12.21
N THR A 14 7.30 -14.96 11.30
CA THR A 14 6.87 -13.60 11.63
C THR A 14 5.82 -13.11 10.64
N ASP A 15 4.82 -12.41 11.16
CA ASP A 15 3.76 -11.76 10.40
C ASP A 15 3.10 -10.71 11.31
N MET A 16 3.01 -9.47 10.84
CA MET A 16 2.40 -8.36 11.58
C MET A 16 0.88 -8.33 11.48
N ASP A 17 0.30 -9.10 10.58
CA ASP A 17 -1.12 -9.05 10.31
C ASP A 17 -1.92 -9.93 11.28
N SER A 18 -3.12 -9.43 11.58
CA SER A 18 -4.18 -10.23 12.17
C SER A 18 -4.95 -11.03 11.11
N ILE A 19 -5.63 -12.09 11.53
CA ILE A 19 -6.42 -12.96 10.67
C ILE A 19 -7.74 -12.28 10.30
N GLU A 20 -8.02 -12.20 9.00
CA GLU A 20 -9.29 -11.72 8.46
C GLU A 20 -10.15 -12.84 7.87
N LYS A 21 -11.46 -12.59 7.79
CA LYS A 21 -12.40 -13.50 7.12
C LYS A 21 -11.99 -13.83 5.68
N SER A 22 -11.45 -12.84 4.95
CA SER A 22 -10.98 -12.98 3.58
C SER A 22 -9.81 -13.96 3.43
N ASN A 23 -9.06 -14.21 4.50
CA ASN A 23 -7.87 -15.06 4.50
C ASN A 23 -8.21 -16.55 4.56
N LEU A 24 -9.35 -16.89 5.17
CA LEU A 24 -9.75 -18.28 5.45
C LEU A 24 -9.95 -19.14 4.19
N ASN A 25 -10.13 -18.51 3.02
CA ASN A 25 -10.28 -19.23 1.75
C ASN A 25 -8.98 -19.89 1.26
N ARG A 26 -7.81 -19.44 1.75
CA ARG A 26 -6.49 -19.88 1.26
C ARG A 26 -5.45 -20.13 2.34
N GLN A 27 -5.65 -19.63 3.56
CA GLN A 27 -4.77 -19.83 4.71
C GLN A 27 -5.41 -20.85 5.66
N PHE A 28 -5.33 -22.12 5.27
CA PHE A 28 -6.07 -23.24 5.89
C PHE A 28 -5.63 -23.59 7.33
N LEU A 29 -4.55 -23.00 7.85
CA LEU A 29 -4.16 -23.14 9.25
C LEU A 29 -5.15 -22.40 10.18
N PHE A 30 -5.91 -21.46 9.66
CA PHE A 30 -6.81 -20.60 10.44
C PHE A 30 -8.25 -21.07 10.40
N ARG A 31 -9.04 -20.68 11.40
CA ARG A 31 -10.47 -20.97 11.52
C ARG A 31 -11.26 -19.68 11.73
N SER A 32 -12.59 -19.77 11.60
CA SER A 32 -13.48 -18.62 11.79
C SER A 32 -13.39 -18.02 13.20
N TRP A 33 -13.06 -18.83 14.21
CA TRP A 33 -12.85 -18.37 15.59
C TRP A 33 -11.47 -17.76 15.84
N ASP A 34 -10.57 -17.77 14.85
CA ASP A 34 -9.25 -17.14 14.94
C ASP A 34 -9.21 -15.72 14.37
N ILE A 35 -10.33 -15.23 13.81
CA ILE A 35 -10.43 -13.87 13.28
C ILE A 35 -10.04 -12.84 14.35
N GLY A 36 -9.14 -11.92 13.98
CA GLY A 36 -8.58 -10.89 14.86
C GLY A 36 -7.34 -11.33 15.65
N LYS A 37 -6.99 -12.63 15.67
CA LYS A 37 -5.72 -13.10 16.25
C LYS A 37 -4.56 -12.90 15.29
N MET A 38 -3.34 -12.87 15.80
CA MET A 38 -2.12 -12.75 14.99
C MET A 38 -1.88 -14.00 14.15
N LYS A 39 -1.58 -13.83 12.87
CA LYS A 39 -1.36 -14.94 11.92
C LYS A 39 -0.20 -15.83 12.35
N SER A 40 0.94 -15.24 12.70
CA SER A 40 2.17 -15.97 13.05
C SER A 40 1.99 -16.86 14.28
N THR A 41 1.41 -16.31 15.36
CA THR A 41 1.15 -17.04 16.61
C THR A 41 0.15 -18.18 16.39
N THR A 42 -0.97 -17.89 15.71
CA THR A 42 -2.00 -18.91 15.44
C THR A 42 -1.46 -20.02 14.53
N ALA A 43 -0.65 -19.67 13.52
CA ALA A 43 -0.01 -20.65 12.65
C ALA A 43 0.97 -21.55 13.42
N ALA A 44 1.77 -20.96 14.32
CA ALA A 44 2.70 -21.69 15.18
C ALA A 44 1.99 -22.71 16.08
N GLU A 45 0.86 -22.32 16.68
CA GLU A 45 0.01 -23.23 17.48
C GLU A 45 -0.57 -24.36 16.63
N ALA A 46 -1.09 -24.04 15.45
CA ALA A 46 -1.68 -25.02 14.53
C ALA A 46 -0.65 -26.06 14.06
N VAL A 47 0.55 -25.64 13.66
CA VAL A 47 1.60 -26.58 13.23
C VAL A 47 2.14 -27.42 14.38
N LYS A 48 2.19 -26.88 15.60
CA LYS A 48 2.59 -27.63 16.80
C LYS A 48 1.54 -28.69 17.17
N ALA A 49 0.27 -28.42 16.95
CA ALA A 49 -0.79 -29.43 17.09
C ALA A 49 -0.68 -30.54 16.02
N MET A 50 -0.23 -30.20 14.80
CA MET A 50 0.01 -31.19 13.73
C MET A 50 1.26 -32.05 13.99
N ASN A 51 2.31 -31.44 14.52
CA ASN A 51 3.56 -32.13 14.87
C ASN A 51 4.12 -31.58 16.19
N PRO A 52 3.87 -32.26 17.33
CA PRO A 52 4.32 -31.82 18.65
C PRO A 52 5.84 -31.69 18.81
N ASN A 53 6.62 -32.37 17.95
CA ASN A 53 8.09 -32.31 17.98
C ASN A 53 8.65 -31.05 17.30
N MET A 54 7.80 -30.24 16.64
CA MET A 54 8.25 -29.05 15.94
C MET A 54 8.59 -27.92 16.94
N HIS A 55 9.80 -27.40 16.87
CA HIS A 55 10.20 -26.21 17.59
C HIS A 55 9.94 -24.97 16.73
N VAL A 56 8.86 -24.27 17.03
CA VAL A 56 8.46 -23.04 16.33
C VAL A 56 8.40 -21.87 17.30
N ARG A 57 8.92 -20.71 16.87
CA ARG A 57 8.79 -19.43 17.59
C ARG A 57 8.17 -18.40 16.66
N SER A 58 7.08 -17.79 17.10
CA SER A 58 6.38 -16.74 16.35
C SER A 58 6.79 -15.35 16.82
N TYR A 59 6.88 -14.41 15.87
CA TYR A 59 6.99 -12.97 16.09
C TYR A 59 5.82 -12.26 15.41
N VAL A 60 5.50 -11.06 15.86
CA VAL A 60 4.37 -10.25 15.35
C VAL A 60 4.85 -8.94 14.71
N ASP A 61 6.16 -8.83 14.54
CA ASP A 61 6.82 -7.61 14.09
C ASP A 61 7.08 -7.69 12.60
N ALA A 62 6.73 -6.63 11.87
CA ALA A 62 7.06 -6.48 10.46
C ALA A 62 8.56 -6.63 10.25
N VAL A 63 9.01 -7.25 9.16
CA VAL A 63 10.45 -7.32 8.87
C VAL A 63 10.87 -6.05 8.14
N SER A 64 11.46 -5.11 8.89
CA SER A 64 11.83 -3.79 8.42
C SER A 64 13.00 -3.19 9.21
N LEU A 65 13.51 -2.04 8.76
CA LEU A 65 14.60 -1.30 9.43
C LEU A 65 14.28 -0.99 10.90
N GLU A 66 13.02 -0.70 11.22
CA GLU A 66 12.58 -0.34 12.57
C GLU A 66 12.68 -1.53 13.56
N THR A 67 12.71 -2.76 13.04
CA THR A 67 12.68 -4.00 13.82
C THR A 67 14.02 -4.74 13.84
N GLU A 68 15.10 -4.12 13.34
CA GLU A 68 16.43 -4.73 13.32
C GLU A 68 16.98 -5.03 14.73
N HIS A 69 16.49 -4.33 15.75
CA HIS A 69 16.81 -4.64 17.14
C HIS A 69 16.22 -6.00 17.61
N ILE A 70 15.23 -6.54 16.89
CA ILE A 70 14.66 -7.88 17.11
C ILE A 70 15.36 -8.91 16.21
N TYR A 71 15.58 -8.53 14.94
CA TYR A 71 16.22 -9.35 13.91
C TYR A 71 17.68 -8.93 13.70
N ASP A 72 18.43 -8.95 14.80
CA ASP A 72 19.81 -8.50 14.89
C ASP A 72 20.80 -9.49 14.25
N ASP A 73 22.09 -9.17 14.32
CA ASP A 73 23.18 -10.02 13.81
C ASP A 73 23.08 -11.44 14.38
N HIS A 74 22.85 -11.55 15.68
CA HIS A 74 22.76 -12.83 16.37
C HIS A 74 21.52 -13.64 15.94
N PHE A 75 20.42 -13.00 15.59
CA PHE A 75 19.27 -13.68 14.98
C PHE A 75 19.66 -14.30 13.63
N PHE A 76 20.20 -13.50 12.71
CA PHE A 76 20.55 -13.97 11.36
C PHE A 76 21.67 -15.02 11.38
N ASP A 77 22.69 -14.85 12.22
CA ASP A 77 23.83 -15.77 12.31
C ASP A 77 23.39 -17.22 12.59
N ARG A 78 22.34 -17.40 13.38
CA ARG A 78 21.78 -18.71 13.75
C ARG A 78 20.89 -19.34 12.67
N LEU A 79 20.55 -18.62 11.61
CA LEU A 79 19.71 -19.16 10.53
C LEU A 79 20.55 -19.97 9.54
N ASP A 80 20.02 -21.11 9.12
CA ASP A 80 20.54 -21.87 7.98
C ASP A 80 20.05 -21.28 6.64
N GLY A 81 18.89 -20.63 6.66
CA GLY A 81 18.31 -19.97 5.50
C GLY A 81 16.97 -19.30 5.81
N VAL A 82 16.43 -18.60 4.82
CA VAL A 82 15.20 -17.81 4.91
C VAL A 82 14.19 -18.25 3.84
N VAL A 83 12.90 -18.19 4.13
CA VAL A 83 11.84 -18.48 3.15
C VAL A 83 10.84 -17.33 3.18
N ASN A 84 10.66 -16.64 2.05
CA ASN A 84 9.69 -15.56 1.93
C ASN A 84 8.30 -16.09 1.61
N ALA A 85 7.32 -15.49 2.29
CA ALA A 85 5.89 -15.61 2.01
C ALA A 85 5.24 -14.22 1.96
N LEU A 86 5.94 -13.27 1.31
CA LEU A 86 5.63 -11.84 1.31
C LEU A 86 4.74 -11.44 0.12
N ASP A 87 3.96 -10.38 0.29
CA ASP A 87 3.00 -9.87 -0.70
C ASP A 87 3.44 -8.57 -1.39
N ASN A 88 4.51 -7.93 -0.94
CA ASN A 88 5.01 -6.67 -1.48
C ASN A 88 6.50 -6.71 -1.80
N VAL A 89 6.89 -5.97 -2.85
CA VAL A 89 8.27 -5.95 -3.38
C VAL A 89 9.25 -5.33 -2.40
N ASN A 90 8.85 -4.31 -1.64
CA ASN A 90 9.72 -3.61 -0.69
C ASN A 90 10.25 -4.54 0.41
N ALA A 91 9.37 -5.37 1.00
CA ALA A 91 9.76 -6.34 2.00
C ALA A 91 10.66 -7.44 1.41
N ARG A 92 10.38 -7.91 0.18
CA ARG A 92 11.25 -8.87 -0.53
C ARG A 92 12.65 -8.33 -0.73
N GLN A 93 12.77 -7.09 -1.22
CA GLN A 93 14.06 -6.40 -1.40
C GLN A 93 14.78 -6.16 -0.07
N TYR A 94 14.06 -5.87 1.01
CA TYR A 94 14.66 -5.73 2.34
C TYR A 94 15.28 -7.06 2.81
N ILE A 95 14.54 -8.17 2.76
CA ILE A 95 15.06 -9.49 3.11
C ILE A 95 16.22 -9.90 2.21
N ASP A 96 16.14 -9.64 0.90
CA ASP A 96 17.23 -9.91 -0.05
C ASP A 96 18.53 -9.24 0.41
N ARG A 97 18.49 -7.94 0.71
CA ARG A 97 19.66 -7.20 1.22
C ARG A 97 20.22 -7.79 2.52
N ARG A 98 19.34 -8.16 3.46
CA ARG A 98 19.78 -8.80 4.73
C ARG A 98 20.42 -10.16 4.46
N CYS A 99 19.82 -10.99 3.61
CA CYS A 99 20.36 -12.31 3.27
C CYS A 99 21.70 -12.23 2.52
N VAL A 100 21.87 -11.25 1.63
CA VAL A 100 23.17 -10.97 1.00
C VAL A 100 24.21 -10.57 2.05
N TYR A 101 23.85 -9.66 2.97
CA TYR A 101 24.76 -9.20 4.02
C TYR A 101 25.22 -10.33 4.95
N TYR A 102 24.29 -11.15 5.47
CA TYR A 102 24.60 -12.28 6.36
C TYR A 102 24.94 -13.57 5.63
N GLN A 103 25.04 -13.53 4.29
CA GLN A 103 25.37 -14.68 3.46
C GLN A 103 24.45 -15.89 3.72
N LYS A 104 23.14 -15.63 3.79
CA LYS A 104 22.11 -16.64 4.01
C LYS A 104 21.43 -17.01 2.71
N SER A 105 21.22 -18.31 2.51
CA SER A 105 20.40 -18.78 1.40
C SER A 105 18.95 -18.39 1.65
N PHE A 106 18.23 -17.95 0.62
CA PHE A 106 16.79 -17.75 0.75
C PHE A 106 15.99 -18.17 -0.47
N ILE A 107 14.74 -18.52 -0.23
CA ILE A 107 13.77 -18.91 -1.24
C ILE A 107 12.68 -17.84 -1.29
N ASP A 108 12.49 -17.23 -2.45
CA ASP A 108 11.36 -16.35 -2.72
C ASP A 108 10.28 -17.07 -3.51
N SER A 109 9.02 -16.76 -3.19
CA SER A 109 7.88 -17.24 -3.95
C SER A 109 6.81 -16.17 -4.07
N GLY A 110 6.21 -16.09 -5.25
CA GLY A 110 5.16 -15.14 -5.57
C GLY A 110 3.97 -15.82 -6.24
N LYS A 111 2.77 -15.26 -6.06
CA LYS A 111 1.54 -15.75 -6.71
C LYS A 111 0.68 -14.58 -7.19
N LEU A 112 0.16 -14.68 -8.41
CA LEU A 112 -0.84 -13.75 -8.96
C LEU A 112 -1.91 -14.55 -9.71
N GLY A 113 -3.09 -14.72 -9.09
CA GLY A 113 -4.15 -15.57 -9.64
C GLY A 113 -3.70 -17.02 -9.81
N THR A 114 -3.62 -17.49 -11.07
CA THR A 114 -3.11 -18.83 -11.43
C THR A 114 -1.61 -18.85 -11.74
N LYS A 115 -0.95 -17.69 -11.79
CA LYS A 115 0.49 -17.58 -12.03
C LYS A 115 1.26 -17.74 -10.72
N ALA A 116 2.44 -18.36 -10.80
CA ALA A 116 3.36 -18.49 -9.68
C ALA A 116 4.81 -18.34 -10.16
N SER A 117 5.67 -17.85 -9.29
CA SER A 117 7.11 -17.76 -9.48
C SER A 117 7.82 -18.29 -8.23
N VAL A 118 9.01 -18.87 -8.45
CA VAL A 118 9.91 -19.32 -7.38
C VAL A 118 11.33 -18.92 -7.80
N GLN A 119 12.07 -18.31 -6.88
CA GLN A 119 13.48 -17.98 -7.06
C GLN A 119 14.27 -18.49 -5.86
N VAL A 120 15.44 -19.08 -6.11
CA VAL A 120 16.33 -19.56 -5.07
C VAL A 120 17.61 -18.75 -5.15
N VAL A 121 17.98 -18.11 -4.04
CA VAL A 121 19.20 -17.32 -3.90
C VAL A 121 20.17 -18.09 -3.01
N VAL A 122 21.33 -18.43 -3.58
CA VAL A 122 22.42 -19.16 -2.91
C VAL A 122 23.66 -18.27 -2.84
N PRO A 123 24.18 -17.98 -1.63
CA PRO A 123 25.38 -17.17 -1.45
C PRO A 123 26.55 -17.68 -2.31
N PHE A 124 27.23 -16.74 -2.97
CA PHE A 124 28.39 -17.01 -3.83
C PHE A 124 28.13 -17.91 -5.05
N LEU A 125 26.88 -18.18 -5.41
CA LEU A 125 26.52 -19.04 -6.54
C LEU A 125 25.53 -18.39 -7.50
N THR A 126 24.44 -17.80 -6.98
CA THR A 126 23.41 -17.17 -7.81
C THR A 126 23.40 -15.66 -7.63
N GLU A 127 22.71 -14.95 -8.52
CA GLU A 127 22.36 -13.55 -8.30
C GLU A 127 21.32 -13.39 -7.17
N SER A 128 21.21 -12.17 -6.65
CA SER A 128 20.22 -11.82 -5.62
C SER A 128 18.86 -11.49 -6.26
N TYR A 129 17.79 -11.46 -5.46
CA TYR A 129 16.45 -11.08 -5.96
C TYR A 129 16.46 -9.68 -6.58
N SER A 130 17.15 -8.72 -5.96
CA SER A 130 17.22 -7.33 -6.43
C SER A 130 18.21 -7.11 -7.57
N SER A 131 18.86 -8.16 -8.10
CA SER A 131 19.76 -8.06 -9.26
C SER A 131 18.96 -7.86 -10.57
N THR A 132 17.71 -8.32 -10.58
CA THR A 132 16.75 -8.13 -11.67
C THR A 132 15.68 -7.13 -11.29
N ASN A 133 15.32 -6.23 -12.22
CA ASN A 133 14.22 -5.30 -12.02
C ASN A 133 12.93 -5.87 -12.62
N ASP A 134 11.91 -6.03 -11.78
CA ASP A 134 10.55 -6.25 -12.24
C ASP A 134 10.02 -4.98 -12.91
N PRO A 135 9.15 -5.11 -13.93
CA PRO A 135 8.49 -3.95 -14.52
C PRO A 135 7.68 -3.21 -13.44
N PRO A 136 7.75 -1.87 -13.40
CA PRO A 136 6.97 -1.11 -12.43
C PRO A 136 5.48 -1.30 -12.68
N ASP A 137 4.67 -1.14 -11.63
CA ASP A 137 3.23 -1.13 -11.77
C ASP A 137 2.82 -0.05 -12.79
N PRO A 138 1.88 -0.36 -13.70
CA PRO A 138 1.43 0.60 -14.69
C PRO A 138 0.78 1.80 -14.00
N SER A 139 1.39 2.98 -14.13
CA SER A 139 0.83 4.23 -13.64
C SER A 139 0.05 4.95 -14.75
N VAL A 140 -1.14 5.44 -14.41
CA VAL A 140 -1.97 6.20 -15.34
C VAL A 140 -1.52 7.66 -15.32
N PRO A 141 -1.27 8.31 -16.48
CA PRO A 141 -0.91 9.73 -16.51
C PRO A 141 -1.96 10.60 -15.81
N ILE A 142 -1.51 11.56 -14.99
CA ILE A 142 -2.39 12.45 -14.21
C ILE A 142 -3.42 13.17 -15.10
N CYS A 143 -3.01 13.62 -16.29
CA CYS A 143 -3.92 14.27 -17.25
C CYS A 143 -5.05 13.35 -17.72
N THR A 144 -4.78 12.04 -17.87
CA THR A 144 -5.78 11.03 -18.22
C THR A 144 -6.76 10.82 -17.08
N LEU A 145 -6.27 10.71 -15.84
CA LEU A 145 -7.12 10.57 -14.65
C LEU A 145 -8.01 11.80 -14.41
N ARG A 146 -7.47 13.01 -14.58
CA ARG A 146 -8.19 14.25 -14.27
C ARG A 146 -9.20 14.66 -15.34
N ASN A 147 -8.87 14.52 -16.63
CA ASN A 147 -9.67 15.15 -17.69
C ASN A 147 -10.14 14.19 -18.79
N PHE A 148 -9.41 13.10 -19.04
CA PHE A 148 -9.66 12.24 -20.21
C PHE A 148 -9.71 10.73 -19.88
N PRO A 149 -10.53 10.32 -18.89
CA PRO A 149 -10.71 8.89 -18.61
C PRO A 149 -11.44 8.23 -19.78
N HIS A 150 -10.99 7.03 -20.16
CA HIS A 150 -11.60 6.25 -21.24
C HIS A 150 -11.78 4.78 -20.90
N LEU A 151 -11.13 4.32 -19.82
CA LEU A 151 -11.28 3.01 -19.22
C LEU A 151 -11.88 3.17 -17.81
N VAL A 152 -12.52 2.11 -17.30
CA VAL A 152 -13.13 2.11 -15.96
C VAL A 152 -12.08 2.22 -14.86
N GLU A 153 -10.89 1.65 -15.09
CA GLU A 153 -9.75 1.71 -14.19
C GLU A 153 -9.33 3.16 -13.92
N HIS A 154 -9.45 4.05 -14.91
CA HIS A 154 -9.13 5.47 -14.74
C HIS A 154 -10.12 6.16 -13.81
N THR A 155 -11.41 5.83 -13.89
CA THR A 155 -12.42 6.42 -12.99
C THR A 155 -12.35 5.84 -11.59
N VAL A 156 -11.93 4.57 -11.45
CA VAL A 156 -11.68 3.94 -10.14
C VAL A 156 -10.48 4.57 -9.45
N GLU A 157 -9.35 4.77 -10.16
CA GLU A 157 -8.18 5.42 -9.58
C GLU A 157 -8.47 6.88 -9.22
N TRP A 158 -9.17 7.62 -10.10
CA TRP A 158 -9.66 8.97 -9.77
C TRP A 158 -10.54 8.98 -8.52
N ALA A 159 -11.45 8.03 -8.37
CA ALA A 159 -12.33 7.94 -7.21
C ALA A 159 -11.56 7.62 -5.91
N ARG A 160 -10.52 6.79 -5.99
CA ARG A 160 -9.63 6.48 -4.86
C ARG A 160 -8.87 7.73 -4.42
N ASP A 161 -8.27 8.45 -5.35
CA ASP A 161 -7.57 9.71 -5.09
C ASP A 161 -8.53 10.77 -4.52
N ASN A 162 -9.75 10.83 -5.06
CA ASN A 162 -10.79 11.73 -4.56
C ASN A 162 -11.22 11.41 -3.14
N PHE A 163 -11.35 10.12 -2.80
CA PHE A 163 -11.65 9.71 -1.43
C PHE A 163 -10.54 10.16 -0.47
N ALA A 164 -9.28 9.92 -0.82
CA ALA A 164 -8.14 10.31 0.00
C ALA A 164 -8.06 11.84 0.18
N SER A 165 -8.29 12.62 -0.89
CA SER A 165 -8.21 14.09 -0.87
C SER A 165 -9.37 14.78 -0.15
N LEU A 166 -10.45 14.05 0.12
CA LEU A 166 -11.62 14.58 0.86
C LEU A 166 -11.66 14.09 2.30
N PHE A 167 -11.39 12.81 2.54
CA PHE A 167 -11.71 12.15 3.82
C PHE A 167 -10.49 11.66 4.59
N THR A 168 -9.31 11.66 3.99
CA THR A 168 -8.09 11.16 4.65
C THR A 168 -7.09 12.29 4.90
N ILE A 169 -6.62 12.94 3.83
CA ILE A 169 -5.53 13.91 3.90
C ILE A 169 -5.95 15.18 4.67
N PRO A 170 -7.05 15.87 4.34
CA PRO A 170 -7.41 17.11 5.05
C PRO A 170 -7.69 16.91 6.55
N PRO A 171 -8.44 15.86 6.98
CA PRO A 171 -8.63 15.60 8.41
C PRO A 171 -7.33 15.30 9.15
N GLN A 172 -6.40 14.56 8.54
CA GLN A 172 -5.08 14.28 9.14
C GLN A 172 -4.28 15.57 9.33
N GLN A 173 -4.22 16.44 8.30
CA GLN A 173 -3.54 17.73 8.37
C GLN A 173 -4.17 18.64 9.45
N ALA A 174 -5.50 18.64 9.55
CA ALA A 174 -6.20 19.40 10.59
C ALA A 174 -5.89 18.88 12.00
N ASP A 175 -5.82 17.56 12.20
CA ASP A 175 -5.46 16.93 13.47
C ASP A 175 -4.01 17.24 13.87
N GLU A 176 -3.06 17.13 12.93
CA GLU A 176 -1.66 17.52 13.14
C GLU A 176 -1.52 19.01 13.52
N PHE A 177 -2.23 19.89 12.80
CA PHE A 177 -2.29 21.31 13.12
C PHE A 177 -2.87 21.56 14.53
N MET A 178 -3.97 20.90 14.89
CA MET A 178 -4.60 21.05 16.21
C MET A 178 -3.70 20.55 17.35
N ARG A 179 -2.89 19.51 17.13
CA ARG A 179 -1.94 19.00 18.13
C ARG A 179 -0.80 19.96 18.40
N ASN A 180 -0.13 20.47 17.36
CA ASN A 180 0.98 21.39 17.52
C ASN A 180 1.10 22.37 16.33
N PRO A 181 0.42 23.53 16.39
CA PRO A 181 0.41 24.49 15.29
C PRO A 181 1.80 25.02 14.89
N LYS A 182 2.72 25.15 15.86
CA LYS A 182 4.07 25.68 15.61
C LYS A 182 4.91 24.68 14.82
N GLU A 183 4.93 23.45 15.28
CA GLU A 183 5.66 22.36 14.62
C GLU A 183 5.09 22.07 13.23
N PHE A 184 3.76 22.05 13.10
CA PHE A 184 3.10 21.90 11.80
C PHE A 184 3.52 22.98 10.81
N ALA A 185 3.55 24.25 11.22
CA ALA A 185 3.97 25.36 10.37
C ALA A 185 5.46 25.24 9.96
N GLU A 186 6.34 24.83 10.88
CA GLU A 186 7.75 24.62 10.59
C GLU A 186 7.99 23.45 9.63
N GLN A 187 7.32 22.32 9.84
CA GLN A 187 7.42 21.14 8.97
C GLN A 187 6.86 21.44 7.57
N THR A 188 5.72 22.12 7.50
CA THR A 188 5.12 22.55 6.23
C THR A 188 6.05 23.51 5.48
N ALA A 189 6.69 24.45 6.17
CA ALA A 189 7.62 25.39 5.56
C ALA A 189 8.90 24.72 5.02
N LYS A 190 9.42 23.69 5.71
CA LYS A 190 10.67 23.00 5.38
C LYS A 190 10.53 21.93 4.30
N ASN A 191 9.42 21.18 4.31
CA ASN A 191 9.33 19.92 3.57
C ASN A 191 8.50 20.00 2.28
N HIS A 192 7.87 21.14 1.99
CA HIS A 192 6.88 21.27 0.91
C HIS A 192 7.19 22.43 -0.04
N SER A 193 6.76 22.31 -1.30
CA SER A 193 6.84 23.41 -2.27
C SER A 193 5.83 24.52 -1.96
N GLU A 194 5.99 25.71 -2.52
CA GLU A 194 5.03 26.82 -2.30
C GLU A 194 3.59 26.48 -2.73
N TYR A 195 3.44 25.65 -3.77
CA TYR A 195 2.13 25.16 -4.22
C TYR A 195 1.50 24.26 -3.16
N ASP A 196 2.25 23.26 -2.68
CA ASP A 196 1.78 22.31 -1.67
C ASP A 196 1.44 23.00 -0.35
N LYS A 197 2.24 24.01 0.06
CA LYS A 197 1.95 24.81 1.28
C LYS A 197 0.59 25.46 1.22
N THR A 198 0.22 26.02 0.06
CA THR A 198 -1.07 26.69 -0.12
C THR A 198 -2.21 25.68 0.01
N GLU A 199 -2.09 24.53 -0.66
CA GLU A 199 -3.09 23.45 -0.60
C GLU A 199 -3.26 22.89 0.82
N ILE A 200 -2.16 22.68 1.56
CA ILE A 200 -2.18 22.22 2.95
C ILE A 200 -2.94 23.20 3.85
N ILE A 201 -2.65 24.50 3.73
CA ILE A 201 -3.32 25.54 4.53
C ILE A 201 -4.80 25.64 4.16
N GLU A 202 -5.15 25.57 2.88
CA GLU A 202 -6.53 25.58 2.41
C GLU A 202 -7.31 24.37 2.95
N ASN A 203 -6.70 23.18 2.98
CA ASN A 203 -7.31 21.98 3.56
C ASN A 203 -7.64 22.16 5.04
N VAL A 204 -6.69 22.65 5.84
CA VAL A 204 -6.91 22.90 7.28
C VAL A 204 -8.01 23.95 7.48
N LYS A 205 -7.97 25.06 6.72
CA LYS A 205 -8.98 26.13 6.78
C LYS A 205 -10.37 25.63 6.41
N ARG A 206 -10.48 24.75 5.41
CA ARG A 206 -11.73 24.15 4.97
C ARG A 206 -12.34 23.27 6.06
N ILE A 207 -11.55 22.37 6.64
CA ILE A 207 -12.01 21.41 7.65
C ILE A 207 -12.35 22.09 8.98
N LEU A 208 -11.52 23.02 9.46
CA LEU A 208 -11.69 23.67 10.76
C LEU A 208 -12.50 24.97 10.71
N GLY A 209 -12.78 25.48 9.51
CA GLY A 209 -13.41 26.77 9.29
C GLY A 209 -14.65 26.67 8.42
N GLU A 210 -14.50 27.04 7.14
CA GLU A 210 -15.62 27.41 6.26
C GLU A 210 -16.57 26.24 5.94
N GLU A 211 -16.07 25.01 5.89
CA GLU A 211 -16.86 23.83 5.55
C GLU A 211 -17.08 22.90 6.76
N HIS A 212 -16.79 23.36 7.99
CA HIS A 212 -17.00 22.56 9.19
C HIS A 212 -18.50 22.27 9.41
N PRO A 213 -18.95 21.00 9.34
CA PRO A 213 -20.37 20.68 9.49
C PRO A 213 -20.79 20.71 10.96
N ASN A 214 -21.91 21.38 11.27
CA ASN A 214 -22.49 21.40 12.62
C ASN A 214 -23.60 20.36 12.80
N SER A 215 -24.05 19.73 11.71
CA SER A 215 -25.12 18.75 11.69
C SER A 215 -24.95 17.79 10.50
N PHE A 216 -25.59 16.62 10.58
CA PHE A 216 -25.65 15.69 9.46
C PHE A 216 -26.31 16.30 8.21
N THR A 217 -27.28 17.21 8.40
CA THR A 217 -27.92 17.94 7.30
C THR A 217 -26.93 18.84 6.56
N ASP A 218 -25.95 19.42 7.25
CA ASP A 218 -24.91 20.21 6.59
C ASP A 218 -23.97 19.32 5.78
N CYS A 219 -23.68 18.11 6.24
CA CYS A 219 -22.96 17.10 5.44
C CYS A 219 -23.72 16.72 4.15
N ILE A 220 -25.06 16.65 4.19
CA ILE A 220 -25.88 16.38 3.00
C ILE A 220 -25.81 17.55 2.01
N LYS A 221 -25.88 18.80 2.50
CA LYS A 221 -25.73 19.98 1.63
C LYS A 221 -24.35 20.01 0.99
N TRP A 222 -23.32 19.75 1.78
CA TRP A 222 -21.93 19.68 1.31
C TRP A 222 -21.77 18.61 0.23
N SER A 223 -22.26 17.38 0.46
CA SER A 223 -22.14 16.29 -0.51
C SER A 223 -22.90 16.57 -1.81
N ARG A 224 -24.07 17.22 -1.72
CA ARG A 224 -24.81 17.67 -2.90
C ARG A 224 -24.04 18.73 -3.68
N ASN A 225 -23.43 19.71 -3.02
CA ASN A 225 -22.62 20.73 -3.68
C ASN A 225 -21.37 20.13 -4.32
N LEU A 226 -20.69 19.22 -3.62
CA LEU A 226 -19.54 18.48 -4.13
C LEU A 226 -19.89 17.68 -5.38
N PHE A 227 -21.04 17.01 -5.40
CA PHE A 227 -21.51 16.28 -6.58
C PHE A 227 -21.62 17.18 -7.81
N GLU A 228 -22.23 18.35 -7.67
CA GLU A 228 -22.36 19.30 -8.78
C GLU A 228 -21.01 19.90 -9.19
N GLN A 229 -20.13 20.18 -8.24
CA GLN A 229 -18.77 20.62 -8.56
C GLN A 229 -18.02 19.58 -9.39
N GLN A 230 -18.02 18.31 -8.96
CA GLN A 230 -17.19 17.25 -9.55
C GLN A 230 -17.78 16.60 -10.79
N PHE A 231 -19.11 16.47 -10.87
CA PHE A 231 -19.79 15.74 -11.96
C PHE A 231 -20.60 16.65 -12.89
N HIS A 232 -20.59 17.97 -12.66
CA HIS A 232 -21.22 18.92 -13.57
C HIS A 232 -20.29 20.10 -13.89
N ASN A 233 -19.85 20.88 -12.89
CA ASN A 233 -19.14 22.14 -13.13
C ASN A 233 -17.78 21.93 -13.77
N THR A 234 -16.99 20.97 -13.29
CA THR A 234 -15.71 20.57 -13.90
C THR A 234 -15.89 20.10 -15.35
N ILE A 235 -16.94 19.34 -15.63
CA ILE A 235 -17.26 18.83 -16.97
C ILE A 235 -17.68 19.98 -17.89
N ALA A 236 -18.55 20.88 -17.41
CA ALA A 236 -18.98 22.06 -18.14
C ALA A 236 -17.79 22.97 -18.47
N GLN A 237 -16.87 23.17 -17.50
CA GLN A 237 -15.65 23.93 -17.70
C GLN A 237 -14.71 23.26 -18.73
N LEU A 238 -14.62 21.93 -18.72
CA LEU A 238 -13.83 21.19 -19.70
C LEU A 238 -14.41 21.35 -21.12
N LEU A 239 -15.73 21.26 -21.27
CA LEU A 239 -16.43 21.48 -22.56
C LEU A 239 -16.39 22.93 -23.02
N TYR A 240 -16.32 23.89 -22.10
CA TYR A 240 -16.09 25.29 -22.44
C TYR A 240 -14.68 25.50 -23.01
N ASN A 241 -13.67 24.90 -22.39
CA ASN A 241 -12.28 24.98 -22.86
C ASN A 241 -12.07 24.21 -24.17
N PHE A 242 -12.74 23.07 -24.32
CA PHE A 242 -12.68 22.20 -25.51
C PHE A 242 -14.10 21.84 -25.98
N PRO A 243 -14.70 22.69 -26.84
CA PRO A 243 -16.03 22.43 -27.40
C PRO A 243 -16.15 21.05 -28.05
N ARG A 244 -17.38 20.52 -28.14
CA ARG A 244 -17.66 19.17 -28.66
C ARG A 244 -17.16 18.96 -30.09
N ASP A 245 -17.09 20.02 -30.86
CA ASP A 245 -16.65 20.08 -32.25
C ASP A 245 -15.22 20.63 -32.40
N HIS A 246 -14.47 20.78 -31.31
CA HIS A 246 -13.12 21.34 -31.33
C HIS A 246 -12.19 20.56 -32.28
N ILE A 247 -11.50 21.31 -33.15
CA ILE A 247 -10.54 20.80 -34.13
C ILE A 247 -9.13 21.23 -33.70
N THR A 248 -8.22 20.28 -33.67
CA THR A 248 -6.81 20.50 -33.35
C THR A 248 -6.10 21.29 -34.47
N SER A 249 -4.91 21.82 -34.19
CA SER A 249 -4.09 22.52 -35.18
C SER A 249 -3.73 21.69 -36.42
N LYS A 250 -3.88 20.35 -36.36
CA LYS A 250 -3.66 19.42 -37.48
C LYS A 250 -4.91 19.13 -38.31
N GLY A 251 -6.05 19.75 -37.99
CA GLY A 251 -7.31 19.51 -38.69
C GLY A 251 -8.10 18.28 -38.20
N GLU A 252 -7.62 17.60 -37.16
CA GLU A 252 -8.26 16.42 -36.58
C GLU A 252 -9.22 16.78 -35.44
N ARG A 253 -10.29 15.99 -35.24
CA ARG A 253 -11.22 16.16 -34.10
C ARG A 253 -10.48 15.93 -32.77
N PHE A 254 -10.62 16.88 -31.85
CA PHE A 254 -10.03 16.80 -30.52
C PHE A 254 -10.59 15.62 -29.71
N TRP A 255 -11.91 15.46 -29.72
CA TRP A 255 -12.61 14.33 -29.10
C TRP A 255 -12.58 13.11 -30.03
N SER A 256 -11.44 12.41 -30.05
CA SER A 256 -11.24 11.21 -30.84
C SER A 256 -10.30 10.22 -30.13
N GLY A 257 -10.33 8.95 -30.56
CA GLY A 257 -9.53 7.88 -29.95
C GLY A 257 -9.81 7.73 -28.45
N ASN A 258 -8.78 7.94 -27.63
CA ASN A 258 -8.85 7.82 -26.18
C ASN A 258 -9.46 9.05 -25.48
N LYS A 259 -9.78 10.13 -26.20
CA LYS A 259 -10.48 11.30 -25.64
C LYS A 259 -11.97 11.18 -25.91
N ARG A 260 -12.70 10.65 -24.93
CA ARG A 260 -14.16 10.55 -24.98
C ARG A 260 -14.75 11.91 -24.60
N CYS A 261 -15.64 12.43 -25.42
CA CYS A 261 -16.40 13.64 -25.07
C CYS A 261 -17.30 13.32 -23.87
N PRO A 262 -17.19 14.06 -22.75
CA PRO A 262 -17.95 13.79 -21.53
C PRO A 262 -19.43 14.20 -21.63
#